data_AF-A0A933GCM1-F1
#
_entry.id   AF-A0A933GCM1-F1
#
_cell.length_a   1.000
_cell.length_b   1.000
_cell.length_c   1.000
_cell.angle_alpha   90.00
_cell.angle_beta   90.00
_cell.angle_gamma   90.00
#
_symmetry.space_group_name_H-M   'P 1'
#
loop_
_entity.id
_entity.type
_entity.pdbx_description
1 polymer ?
#
loop_
_entity_poly.entity_id
_entity_poly.type
_entity_poly.pdbx_seq_one_letter_code
_entity_poly.pdbx_strand_id
1 'polypeptide(L)'
;MKPFIVNRYGHLVFPFNFFPELDFAVFETLEQFAAVIRRDFEEKAPTETDIVARVESGGYGGRYELLRDLALNLFWVNRYAMTMYEKRPSRWRDVPRHRDDVFLPVFKAWEGAEPTAVIESGYPALPPTWDEGTEDKIFRILVDVFRHKKGAARSSRPSSRRSRRSWPIPGT
;
A
#
# COMPACT_ATOMS: atom_id res chain seq x y z
N MET A 1 8.31 -15.44 -6.89
CA MET A 1 7.66 -14.47 -7.81
C MET A 1 7.79 -15.02 -9.24
N LYS A 2 6.84 -14.77 -10.14
CA LYS A 2 7.05 -15.13 -11.57
C LYS A 2 8.16 -14.24 -12.15
N PRO A 3 9.12 -14.78 -12.92
CA PRO A 3 10.15 -13.97 -13.56
C PRO A 3 9.53 -13.02 -14.57
N PHE A 4 10.13 -11.85 -14.77
CA PHE A 4 9.82 -11.01 -15.93
C PHE A 4 10.25 -11.72 -17.20
N ILE A 5 9.54 -11.47 -18.29
CA ILE A 5 9.80 -12.13 -19.59
C ILE A 5 10.05 -11.06 -20.64
N VAL A 6 11.05 -11.27 -21.50
CA VAL A 6 11.24 -10.47 -22.70
C VAL A 6 10.26 -11.00 -23.75
N ASN A 7 9.36 -10.15 -24.25
CA ASN A 7 8.44 -10.56 -25.30
C ASN A 7 9.16 -10.69 -26.65
N ARG A 8 8.45 -11.21 -27.67
CA ARG A 8 8.99 -11.38 -29.03
C ARG A 8 9.47 -10.09 -29.72
N TYR A 9 9.16 -8.93 -29.14
CA TYR A 9 9.53 -7.60 -29.64
C TYR A 9 10.68 -6.98 -28.84
N GLY A 10 11.28 -7.71 -27.89
CA GLY A 10 12.37 -7.19 -27.07
C GLY A 10 11.91 -6.33 -25.88
N HIS A 11 10.61 -6.24 -25.60
CA HIS A 11 10.13 -5.47 -24.44
C HIS A 11 10.11 -6.35 -23.18
N LEU A 12 10.54 -5.78 -22.06
CA LEU A 12 10.36 -6.37 -20.74
C LEU A 12 8.88 -6.36 -20.35
N VAL A 13 8.32 -7.54 -20.08
CA VAL A 13 6.95 -7.71 -19.62
C VAL A 13 6.97 -8.18 -18.18
N PHE A 14 6.48 -7.31 -17.31
CA PHE A 14 6.35 -7.58 -15.88
C PHE A 14 5.04 -8.35 -15.60
N PRO A 15 5.04 -9.33 -14.69
CA PRO A 15 3.86 -10.18 -14.43
C PRO A 15 2.64 -9.45 -13.85
N PHE A 16 2.76 -8.15 -13.51
CA PHE A 16 1.76 -7.40 -12.73
C PHE A 16 1.63 -5.93 -13.17
N ASN A 17 1.65 -5.64 -14.48
CA ASN A 17 1.59 -4.25 -14.96
C ASN A 17 0.21 -3.61 -14.78
N PHE A 18 0.12 -2.63 -13.87
CA PHE A 18 -0.94 -1.62 -13.85
C PHE A 18 -0.36 -0.20 -13.67
N PHE A 19 0.89 0.05 -14.07
CA PHE A 19 1.58 1.34 -13.88
C PHE A 19 2.43 1.73 -15.11
N PRO A 20 2.79 3.02 -15.28
CA PRO A 20 3.12 3.65 -16.57
C PRO A 20 4.39 3.10 -17.21
N GLU A 21 4.59 3.41 -18.49
CA GLU A 21 5.85 3.14 -19.20
C GLU A 21 7.04 3.52 -18.31
N LEU A 22 7.79 2.51 -17.87
CA LEU A 22 9.03 2.71 -17.12
C LEU A 22 10.05 3.29 -18.10
N ASP A 23 10.41 4.55 -17.91
CA ASP A 23 11.47 5.17 -18.69
C ASP A 23 12.83 4.65 -18.19
N PHE A 24 13.41 3.74 -18.96
CA PHE A 24 14.71 3.16 -18.64
C PHE A 24 15.88 4.12 -18.87
N ALA A 25 15.67 5.23 -19.59
CA ALA A 25 16.72 6.23 -19.86
C ALA A 25 17.17 6.99 -18.59
N VAL A 26 16.40 6.89 -17.51
CA VAL A 26 16.69 7.54 -16.22
C VAL A 26 17.73 6.74 -15.40
N PHE A 27 17.99 5.48 -15.75
CA PHE A 27 18.96 4.64 -15.03
C PHE A 27 20.34 4.71 -15.66
N GLU A 28 21.32 5.15 -14.89
CA GLU A 28 22.72 5.21 -15.31
C GLU A 28 23.42 3.85 -15.12
N THR A 29 22.93 3.02 -14.19
CA THR A 29 23.55 1.71 -13.89
C THR A 29 22.54 0.58 -13.70
N LEU A 30 23.02 -0.66 -13.85
CA LEU A 30 22.23 -1.87 -13.61
C LEU A 30 21.84 -2.00 -12.13
N GLU A 31 22.69 -1.54 -11.22
CA GLU A 31 22.44 -1.56 -9.78
C GLU A 31 21.28 -0.62 -9.43
N GLN A 32 21.22 0.57 -10.03
CA GLN A 32 20.09 1.50 -9.85
C GLN A 32 18.78 0.88 -10.34
N PHE A 33 18.82 0.25 -11.52
CA PHE A 33 17.67 -0.46 -12.07
C PHE A 33 17.21 -1.60 -11.15
N ALA A 34 18.14 -2.47 -10.73
CA ALA A 34 17.84 -3.60 -9.85
C ALA A 34 17.28 -3.15 -8.49
N ALA A 35 17.78 -2.04 -7.95
CA ALA A 35 17.26 -1.45 -6.71
C ALA A 35 15.81 -0.98 -6.86
N VAL A 36 15.46 -0.36 -7.99
CA VAL A 36 14.07 0.06 -8.28
C VAL A 36 13.16 -1.14 -8.48
N ILE A 37 13.61 -2.16 -9.21
CA ILE A 37 12.82 -3.38 -9.41
C ILE A 37 12.54 -4.07 -8.07
N ARG A 38 13.56 -4.26 -7.24
CA ARG A 38 13.39 -4.87 -5.91
C ARG A 38 12.40 -4.07 -5.08
N ARG A 39 12.60 -2.76 -4.99
CA ARG A 39 11.74 -1.86 -4.20
C ARG A 39 10.28 -1.88 -4.65
N ASP A 40 10.02 -1.66 -5.93
CA ASP A 40 8.65 -1.45 -6.42
C ASP A 40 7.94 -2.78 -6.64
N PHE A 41 8.65 -3.81 -7.09
CA PHE A 41 8.01 -5.04 -7.53
C PHE A 41 8.18 -6.22 -6.57
N GLU A 42 9.27 -6.28 -5.79
CA GLU A 42 9.58 -7.43 -4.92
C GLU A 42 9.27 -7.17 -3.44
N GLU A 43 9.66 -6.01 -2.91
CA GLU A 43 9.52 -5.67 -1.50
C GLU A 43 8.07 -5.31 -1.13
N LYS A 44 7.69 -5.67 0.08
CA LYS A 44 6.41 -5.23 0.64
C LYS A 44 6.52 -3.75 0.98
N ALA A 45 5.49 -2.98 0.62
CA ALA A 45 5.38 -1.60 1.08
C ALA A 45 5.48 -1.55 2.61
N PRO A 46 6.21 -0.57 3.17
CA PRO A 46 6.39 -0.44 4.61
C PRO A 46 5.03 -0.26 5.28
N THR A 47 4.86 -0.92 6.42
CA THR A 47 3.67 -0.74 7.24
C THR A 47 3.75 0.56 8.01
N GLU A 48 2.62 1.01 8.53
CA GLU A 48 2.56 2.20 9.38
C GLU A 48 3.44 2.07 10.63
N THR A 49 3.46 0.89 11.24
CA THR A 49 4.35 0.61 12.39
C THR A 49 5.82 0.66 12.01
N ASP A 50 6.18 0.23 10.79
CA ASP A 50 7.57 0.30 10.31
C ASP A 50 8.00 1.77 10.10
N ILE A 51 7.12 2.58 9.51
CA ILE A 51 7.38 4.01 9.27
C ILE A 51 7.57 4.74 10.60
N VAL A 52 6.65 4.55 11.55
CA VAL A 52 6.73 5.18 12.88
C VAL A 52 8.03 4.78 13.58
N ALA A 53 8.33 3.49 13.65
CA ALA A 53 9.55 2.99 14.29
C ALA A 53 10.82 3.58 13.65
N ARG A 54 10.84 3.73 12.32
CA ARG A 54 11.97 4.30 11.59
C ARG A 54 12.11 5.81 11.79
N VAL A 55 11.01 6.55 11.95
CA VAL A 55 11.04 7.96 12.36
C VAL A 55 11.63 8.09 13.75
N GLU A 56 11.11 7.32 14.72
CA GLU A 56 11.55 7.36 16.12
C GLU A 56 13.03 6.98 16.29
N SER A 57 13.51 6.01 15.50
CA SER A 57 14.91 5.59 15.53
C SER A 57 15.86 6.54 14.79
N GLY A 58 15.34 7.60 14.13
CA GLY A 58 16.14 8.46 13.25
C GLY A 58 16.72 7.73 12.03
N GLY A 59 16.06 6.66 11.56
CA GLY A 59 16.58 5.79 10.50
C GLY A 59 16.37 6.32 9.07
N TYR A 60 15.87 7.55 8.93
CA TYR A 60 15.69 8.23 7.65
C TYR A 60 16.87 9.17 7.39
N GLY A 61 17.52 9.02 6.24
CA GLY A 61 18.64 9.90 5.85
C GLY A 61 18.21 11.28 5.37
N GLY A 62 16.94 11.44 4.97
CA GLY A 62 16.40 12.69 4.44
C GLY A 62 14.89 12.61 4.19
N ARG A 63 14.29 13.78 3.89
CA ARG A 63 12.84 13.92 3.67
C ARG A 63 12.32 13.00 2.56
N TYR A 64 13.06 12.84 1.47
CA TYR A 64 12.65 12.01 0.34
C TYR A 64 12.34 10.55 0.72
N GLU A 65 13.14 9.95 1.60
CA GLU A 65 12.93 8.56 2.01
C GLU A 65 11.63 8.39 2.80
N LEU A 66 11.33 9.31 3.72
CA LEU A 66 10.08 9.32 4.48
C LEU A 66 8.87 9.54 3.56
N LEU A 67 8.95 10.51 2.66
CA LEU A 67 7.87 10.80 1.70
C LEU A 67 7.59 9.60 0.79
N ARG A 68 8.65 8.89 0.38
CA ARG A 68 8.52 7.67 -0.43
C ARG A 68 7.83 6.56 0.34
N ASP A 69 8.26 6.28 1.58
CA ASP A 69 7.66 5.22 2.38
C ASP A 69 6.17 5.52 2.69
N LEU A 70 5.83 6.78 2.96
CA LEU A 70 4.45 7.25 3.09
C LEU A 70 3.62 6.98 1.81
N ALA A 71 4.15 7.35 0.65
CA ALA A 71 3.48 7.13 -0.63
C ALA A 71 3.28 5.63 -0.92
N LEU A 72 4.29 4.80 -0.64
CA LEU A 72 4.21 3.34 -0.77
C LEU A 72 3.15 2.75 0.16
N ASN A 73 3.10 3.17 1.43
CA ASN A 73 2.08 2.71 2.38
C ASN A 73 0.66 3.04 1.92
N LEU A 74 0.44 4.27 1.46
CA LEU A 74 -0.89 4.77 1.11
C LEU A 74 -1.43 4.20 -0.20
N PHE A 75 -0.58 4.16 -1.24
CA PHE A 75 -1.03 3.91 -2.60
C PHE A 75 -0.57 2.56 -3.14
N TRP A 76 0.58 2.03 -2.71
CA TRP A 76 1.12 0.77 -3.23
C TRP A 76 0.47 -0.46 -2.59
N VAL A 77 0.12 -0.40 -1.30
CA VAL A 77 -0.53 -1.52 -0.57
C VAL A 77 -1.84 -1.97 -1.24
N ASN A 78 -2.53 -1.06 -1.93
CA ASN A 78 -3.80 -1.34 -2.61
C ASN A 78 -3.68 -1.72 -4.10
N ARG A 79 -2.46 -1.90 -4.63
CA ARG A 79 -2.25 -2.16 -6.08
C ARG A 79 -3.01 -3.40 -6.60
N TYR A 80 -3.12 -4.42 -5.76
CA TYR A 80 -3.85 -5.64 -6.09
C TYR A 80 -5.36 -5.49 -5.93
N ALA A 81 -5.82 -4.60 -5.04
CA ALA A 81 -7.24 -4.37 -4.85
C ALA A 81 -7.88 -3.70 -6.08
N MET A 82 -7.13 -2.86 -6.79
CA MET A 82 -7.60 -2.19 -8.01
C MET A 82 -7.76 -3.14 -9.19
N THR A 83 -6.93 -4.19 -9.26
CA THR A 83 -6.90 -5.12 -10.40
C THR A 83 -7.70 -6.39 -10.16
N MET A 84 -7.83 -6.84 -8.92
CA MET A 84 -8.52 -8.10 -8.58
C MET A 84 -9.98 -7.91 -8.19
N TYR A 85 -10.41 -6.71 -7.79
CA TYR A 85 -11.76 -6.48 -7.27
C TYR A 85 -12.41 -5.25 -7.91
N GLU A 86 -13.61 -5.43 -8.44
CA GLU A 86 -14.48 -4.29 -8.76
C GLU A 86 -15.05 -3.73 -7.46
N LYS A 87 -14.55 -2.55 -7.03
CA LYS A 87 -15.14 -1.85 -5.88
C LYS A 87 -16.44 -1.19 -6.32
N ARG A 88 -17.59 -1.79 -5.98
CA ARG A 88 -18.93 -1.21 -6.19
C ARG A 88 -19.37 -0.43 -4.96
N PRO A 89 -19.39 0.91 -5.00
CA PRO A 89 -19.94 1.72 -3.91
C PRO A 89 -21.42 1.35 -3.75
N SER A 90 -21.75 0.64 -2.66
CA SER A 90 -23.10 0.18 -2.37
C SER A 90 -23.67 1.02 -1.25
N ARG A 91 -24.86 1.61 -1.45
CA ARG A 91 -25.55 2.28 -0.34
C ARG A 91 -25.80 1.25 0.76
N TRP A 92 -25.68 1.68 2.01
CA TRP A 92 -25.85 0.76 3.14
C TRP A 92 -27.18 0.00 3.15
N ARG A 93 -28.25 0.63 2.64
CA ARG A 93 -29.57 -0.01 2.52
C ARG A 93 -29.58 -1.14 1.49
N ASP A 94 -28.77 -1.03 0.45
CA ASP A 94 -28.76 -1.92 -0.72
C ASP A 94 -27.73 -3.05 -0.59
N VAL A 95 -26.99 -3.10 0.54
CA VAL A 95 -26.06 -4.17 0.86
C VAL A 95 -26.82 -5.50 0.99
N PRO A 96 -26.50 -6.52 0.17
CA PRO A 96 -27.21 -7.81 0.20
C PRO A 96 -26.73 -8.66 1.39
N ARG A 97 -27.37 -8.45 2.55
CA ARG A 97 -27.05 -9.11 3.84
C ARG A 97 -27.30 -10.62 3.89
N HIS A 98 -28.02 -11.15 2.91
CA HIS A 98 -28.48 -12.55 2.87
C HIS A 98 -27.88 -13.35 1.71
N ARG A 99 -26.88 -12.80 1.02
CA ARG A 99 -26.18 -13.47 -0.07
C ARG A 99 -24.92 -14.13 0.46
N ASP A 100 -24.78 -15.43 0.21
CA ASP A 100 -23.63 -16.22 0.67
C ASP A 100 -22.35 -15.94 -0.13
N ASP A 101 -22.47 -15.28 -1.28
CA ASP A 101 -21.35 -14.88 -2.15
C ASP A 101 -20.85 -13.44 -1.90
N VAL A 102 -21.41 -12.73 -0.91
CA VAL A 102 -21.02 -11.35 -0.59
C VAL A 102 -20.34 -11.28 0.78
N PHE A 103 -19.03 -10.99 0.76
CA PHE A 103 -18.25 -10.78 1.97
C PHE A 103 -18.39 -9.34 2.48
N LEU A 104 -18.96 -9.19 3.68
CA LEU A 104 -19.06 -7.91 4.41
C LEU A 104 -18.07 -7.90 5.57
N PRO A 105 -16.87 -7.29 5.42
CA PRO A 105 -15.93 -7.17 6.52
C PRO A 105 -16.52 -6.28 7.62
N VAL A 106 -16.37 -6.70 8.88
CA VAL A 106 -16.60 -5.81 10.03
C VAL A 106 -15.45 -4.80 10.04
N PHE A 107 -15.75 -3.57 9.65
CA PHE A 107 -14.77 -2.51 9.57
C PHE A 107 -14.61 -1.85 10.95
N LYS A 108 -13.42 -1.94 11.54
CA LYS A 108 -13.06 -1.16 12.74
C LYS A 108 -12.45 0.15 12.26
N ALA A 109 -12.91 1.30 12.75
CA ALA A 109 -12.28 2.57 12.38
C ALA A 109 -10.79 2.54 12.76
N TRP A 110 -9.95 3.00 11.84
CA TRP A 110 -8.53 3.21 12.13
C TRP A 110 -8.35 4.48 12.95
N GLU A 111 -7.58 4.39 14.04
CA GLU A 111 -7.19 5.53 14.87
C GLU A 111 -5.74 5.88 14.58
N GLY A 112 -5.55 6.89 13.74
CA GLY A 112 -4.25 7.28 13.22
C GLY A 112 -3.60 8.49 13.89
N ALA A 113 -4.19 9.03 14.95
CA ALA A 113 -3.76 10.31 15.53
C ALA A 113 -2.32 10.25 16.05
N GLU A 114 -1.98 9.21 16.82
CA GLU A 114 -0.64 8.99 17.39
C GLU A 114 0.44 8.80 16.30
N PRO A 115 0.30 7.84 15.34
CA PRO A 115 1.23 7.71 14.22
C PRO A 115 1.40 8.97 13.39
N THR A 116 0.31 9.72 13.16
CA THR A 116 0.36 10.99 12.41
C THR A 116 1.22 12.01 13.15
N ALA A 117 1.02 12.17 14.48
CA ALA A 117 1.77 13.12 15.29
C ALA A 117 3.27 12.80 15.33
N VAL A 118 3.65 11.52 15.39
CA VAL A 118 5.06 11.10 15.32
C VAL A 118 5.68 11.51 13.99
N ILE A 119 5.00 11.24 12.88
CA ILE A 119 5.49 11.58 11.54
C ILE A 119 5.58 13.11 11.34
N GLU A 120 4.58 13.86 11.80
CA GLU A 120 4.56 15.33 11.75
C GLU A 120 5.69 15.95 12.56
N SER A 121 6.03 15.39 13.71
CA SER A 121 7.11 15.89 14.56
C SER A 121 8.51 15.50 14.05
N GLY A 122 8.64 14.33 13.41
CA GLY A 122 9.92 13.85 12.89
C GLY A 122 10.33 14.48 11.56
N TYR A 123 9.38 14.84 10.69
CA TYR A 123 9.68 15.36 9.34
C TYR A 123 10.55 16.62 9.32
N PRO A 124 10.32 17.66 10.14
CA PRO A 124 11.13 18.88 10.12
C PRO A 124 12.61 18.65 10.50
N ALA A 125 12.92 17.56 11.21
CA ALA A 125 14.29 17.22 11.62
C ALA A 125 15.12 16.60 10.48
N LEU A 126 14.48 16.21 9.37
CA LEU A 126 15.15 15.58 8.24
C LEU A 126 15.69 16.64 7.26
N PRO A 127 16.91 16.47 6.73
CA PRO A 127 17.44 17.35 5.71
C PRO A 127 16.63 17.20 4.41
N PRO A 128 16.35 18.32 3.70
CA PRO A 128 15.75 18.25 2.37
C PRO A 128 16.70 17.55 1.40
N THR A 129 16.15 16.71 0.54
CA THR A 129 16.96 15.96 -0.46
C THR A 129 16.99 16.69 -1.79
N TRP A 130 15.84 17.25 -2.17
CA TRP A 130 15.63 17.96 -3.43
C TRP A 130 15.27 19.42 -3.15
N ASP A 131 14.14 19.88 -3.68
CA ASP A 131 13.58 21.19 -3.40
C ASP A 131 12.70 21.14 -2.14
N GLU A 132 13.10 21.89 -1.12
CA GLU A 132 12.42 21.96 0.18
C GLU A 132 10.93 22.33 0.04
N GLY A 133 10.60 23.34 -0.77
CA GLY A 133 9.21 23.80 -0.93
C GLY A 133 8.31 22.75 -1.57
N THR A 134 8.85 21.99 -2.52
CA THR A 134 8.15 20.88 -3.17
C THR A 134 7.98 19.71 -2.22
N GLU A 135 9.03 19.34 -1.48
CA GLU A 135 8.97 18.28 -0.46
C GLU A 135 7.92 18.60 0.61
N ASP A 136 7.86 19.84 1.10
CA ASP A 136 6.88 20.28 2.10
C ASP A 136 5.44 20.25 1.57
N LYS A 137 5.25 20.63 0.30
CA LYS A 137 3.95 20.54 -0.35
C LYS A 137 3.49 19.09 -0.48
N ILE A 138 4.39 18.19 -0.87
CA ILE A 138 4.11 16.75 -0.98
C ILE A 138 3.82 16.18 0.40
N PHE A 139 4.62 16.50 1.40
CA PHE A 139 4.45 16.07 2.79
C PHE A 139 3.04 16.39 3.29
N ARG A 140 2.62 17.66 3.16
CA ARG A 140 1.30 18.10 3.60
C ARG A 140 0.17 17.29 2.96
N ILE A 141 0.28 16.98 1.66
CA ILE A 141 -0.73 16.17 0.96
C ILE A 141 -0.72 14.74 1.50
N LEU A 142 0.46 14.11 1.60
CA LEU A 142 0.58 12.73 2.04
C LEU A 142 0.12 12.54 3.48
N VAL A 143 0.50 13.44 4.38
CA VAL A 143 0.10 13.38 5.80
C VAL A 143 -1.39 13.65 5.96
N ASP A 144 -1.98 14.56 5.18
CA ASP A 144 -3.42 14.78 5.20
C ASP A 144 -4.18 13.51 4.77
N VAL A 145 -3.75 12.86 3.70
CA VAL A 145 -4.33 11.57 3.28
C VAL A 145 -4.10 10.49 4.34
N PHE A 146 -2.90 10.44 4.91
CA PHE A 146 -2.54 9.48 5.96
C PHE A 146 -3.46 9.65 7.16
N ARG A 147 -3.59 10.86 7.73
CA ARG A 147 -4.47 11.17 8.86
C ARG A 147 -5.94 10.82 8.59
N HIS A 148 -6.38 10.94 7.35
CA HIS A 148 -7.78 10.74 6.97
C HIS A 148 -8.09 9.35 6.40
N LYS A 149 -7.14 8.39 6.38
CA LYS A 149 -7.35 7.01 5.89
C LYS A 149 -8.21 6.14 6.81
N LYS A 150 -9.27 6.70 7.42
CA LYS A 150 -10.20 6.02 8.34
C LYS A 150 -10.71 4.66 7.84
N GLY A 151 -10.74 4.46 6.51
CA GLY A 151 -11.09 3.24 5.77
C GLY A 151 -9.99 2.16 5.60
N ALA A 152 -8.77 2.35 6.14
CA ALA A 152 -7.62 1.46 5.89
C ALA A 152 -7.52 0.25 6.84
N ALA A 153 -8.28 0.22 7.93
CA ALA A 153 -8.22 -0.87 8.91
C ALA A 153 -8.68 -2.20 8.30
N ARG A 154 -7.78 -3.18 8.29
CA ARG A 154 -8.06 -4.55 7.86
C ARG A 154 -8.18 -5.46 9.06
N SER A 155 -9.26 -5.31 9.82
CA SER A 155 -9.66 -6.33 10.81
C SER A 155 -10.62 -7.32 10.13
N SER A 156 -10.08 -8.30 9.40
CA SER A 156 -10.89 -9.42 8.95
C SER A 156 -11.10 -10.40 10.10
N ARG A 157 -12.05 -10.09 10.99
CA ARG A 157 -12.60 -11.11 11.88
C ARG A 157 -13.83 -11.67 11.18
N PRO A 158 -13.90 -12.98 10.89
CA PRO A 158 -15.11 -13.55 10.29
C PRO A 158 -16.26 -13.29 11.27
N SER A 159 -17.40 -12.80 10.77
CA SER A 159 -18.61 -12.73 11.58
C SER A 159 -18.98 -14.18 11.90
N SER A 160 -18.65 -14.63 13.11
CA SER A 160 -19.00 -15.97 13.55
C SER A 160 -20.51 -16.02 13.82
N ARG A 161 -21.32 -16.15 12.77
CA ARG A 161 -22.63 -16.78 12.91
C ARG A 161 -22.40 -18.28 12.93
N ARG A 162 -22.42 -18.84 14.15
CA ARG A 162 -22.62 -20.27 14.38
C ARG A 162 -23.79 -20.75 13.53
N SER A 163 -23.50 -21.53 12.50
CA SER A 163 -24.44 -22.45 11.89
C SER A 163 -23.73 -23.78 11.80
N ARG A 164 -24.04 -24.67 12.74
CA ARG A 164 -23.68 -26.08 12.66
C ARG A 164 -24.39 -26.67 11.45
N ARG A 165 -23.68 -26.88 10.34
CA ARG A 165 -23.97 -27.98 9.39
C ARG A 165 -22.65 -28.53 8.87
N SER A 166 -22.30 -29.69 9.41
CA SER A 166 -21.31 -30.62 8.89
C SER A 166 -21.55 -30.87 7.40
N TRP A 167 -20.55 -30.61 6.57
CA TRP A 167 -20.50 -31.14 5.21
C TRP A 167 -19.83 -32.52 5.24
N PRO A 168 -20.43 -33.57 4.63
CA PRO A 168 -19.80 -34.86 4.53
C PRO A 168 -18.69 -34.80 3.47
N ILE A 169 -17.56 -35.41 3.79
CA ILE A 169 -16.46 -35.68 2.85
C ILE A 169 -16.86 -36.92 2.04
N PRO A 170 -16.99 -36.88 0.70
CA PRO A 170 -17.04 -38.09 -0.10
C PRO A 170 -15.63 -38.69 -0.14
N GLY A 171 -15.49 -39.92 0.35
CA GLY A 171 -14.22 -40.64 0.43
C GLY A 171 -13.69 -41.10 -0.93
N THR A 172 -12.35 -41.24 -0.93
CA THR A 172 -11.48 -42.18 -1.68
C THR A 172 -11.81 -42.54 -3.11
#